data_AF-A0A6G8P185-F1
#
_entry.id   AF-A0A6G8P185-F1
#
_cell.length_a   1.000
_cell.length_b   1.000
_cell.length_c   1.000
_cell.angle_alpha   90.00
_cell.angle_beta   90.00
_cell.angle_gamma   90.00
#
_symmetry.space_group_name_H-M   'P 1'
#
loop_
_entity.id
_entity.type
_entity.pdbx_description
1 polymer ?
#
loop_
_entity_poly.entity_id
_entity_poly.type
_entity_poly.pdbx_seq_one_letter_code
_entity_poly.pdbx_strand_id
1 'polypeptide(L)'
;MPAMSRHLKALFLPMDQSSVNQISLQFRLALETIRHGAGNRASAHCLAQVTLLTGFLTQAGHGLLETKFLDSVERQVSDLLDHGRDSGEWLFPQPLVEALTVIVNEHDRQLRETRLQAIVEASRRLDKLIRSSPAKQRLAGFDS
;
A
#
# COMPACT_ATOMS: atom_id res chain seq x y z
N MET A 1 -23.80 30.56 -3.36
CA MET A 1 -23.61 29.10 -3.26
C MET A 1 -22.11 28.77 -3.17
N PRO A 2 -21.49 28.61 -1.97
CA PRO A 2 -20.03 28.49 -1.81
C PRO A 2 -19.51 27.06 -1.51
N ALA A 3 -20.31 26.01 -1.73
CA ALA A 3 -19.92 24.64 -1.37
C ALA A 3 -18.80 24.06 -2.25
N MET A 4 -18.72 24.41 -3.54
CA MET A 4 -17.72 23.86 -4.47
C MET A 4 -16.28 24.35 -4.18
N SER A 5 -16.09 25.62 -3.85
CA SER A 5 -14.75 26.20 -3.64
C SER A 5 -14.04 25.65 -2.39
N ARG A 6 -14.81 25.19 -1.41
CA ARG A 6 -14.28 24.59 -0.17
C ARG A 6 -13.78 23.16 -0.37
N HIS A 7 -14.42 22.40 -1.27
CA HIS A 7 -14.03 21.04 -1.61
C HIS A 7 -12.73 20.99 -2.43
N LEU A 8 -12.54 21.95 -3.35
CA LEU A 8 -11.30 22.06 -4.13
C LEU A 8 -10.09 22.44 -3.26
N LYS A 9 -10.27 23.30 -2.25
CA LYS A 9 -9.19 23.66 -1.31
C LYS A 9 -8.76 22.48 -0.42
N ALA A 10 -9.69 21.62 -0.02
CA ALA A 10 -9.39 20.44 0.79
C ALA A 10 -8.46 19.45 0.08
N LEU A 11 -8.50 19.38 -1.26
CA LEU A 11 -7.61 18.52 -2.05
C LEU A 11 -6.14 18.99 -2.02
N PHE A 12 -5.89 20.27 -1.73
CA PHE A 12 -4.53 20.84 -1.67
C PHE A 12 -3.93 20.85 -0.27
N LEU A 13 -4.70 20.49 0.76
CA LEU A 13 -4.22 20.36 2.12
C LEU A 13 -3.71 18.92 2.38
N PRO A 14 -2.75 18.74 3.30
CA PRO A 14 -2.45 17.42 3.84
C PRO A 14 -3.72 16.76 4.41
N MET A 15 -3.74 15.43 4.41
CA MET A 15 -4.81 14.67 5.04
C MET A 15 -4.90 15.02 6.54
N ASP A 16 -6.10 14.97 7.14
CA ASP A 16 -6.22 15.17 8.57
C ASP A 16 -5.52 14.05 9.35
N GLN A 17 -4.97 14.40 10.52
CA GLN A 17 -4.13 13.49 11.29
C GLN A 17 -4.88 12.23 11.78
N SER A 18 -6.20 12.31 11.98
CA SER A 18 -7.00 11.16 12.41
C SER A 18 -7.11 10.12 11.30
N SER A 19 -7.40 10.57 10.07
CA SER A 19 -7.43 9.70 8.89
C SER A 19 -6.08 9.04 8.62
N VAL A 20 -4.98 9.81 8.71
CA VAL A 20 -3.63 9.27 8.58
C VAL A 20 -3.38 8.19 9.64
N ASN A 21 -3.69 8.46 10.91
CA ASN A 21 -3.48 7.49 11.99
C ASN A 21 -4.27 6.20 11.77
N GLN A 22 -5.51 6.29 11.30
CA GLN A 22 -6.35 5.13 11.04
C GLN A 22 -5.78 4.26 9.91
N ILE A 23 -5.38 4.88 8.79
CA ILE A 23 -4.75 4.18 7.67
C ILE A 23 -3.41 3.57 8.12
N SER A 24 -2.60 4.34 8.84
CA SER A 24 -1.32 3.89 9.39
C SER A 24 -1.43 2.70 10.32
N LEU A 25 -2.47 2.66 11.16
CA LEU A 25 -2.69 1.56 12.08
C LEU A 25 -2.90 0.24 11.33
N GLN A 26 -3.67 0.25 10.23
CA GLN A 26 -3.98 -0.97 9.48
C GLN A 26 -2.73 -1.66 8.94
N PHE A 27 -1.86 -0.92 8.26
CA PHE A 27 -0.65 -1.51 7.69
C PHE A 27 0.43 -1.80 8.73
N ARG A 28 0.48 -1.05 9.84
CA ARG A 28 1.40 -1.36 10.94
C ARG A 28 1.01 -2.64 11.66
N LEU A 29 -0.28 -2.91 11.85
CA LEU A 29 -0.76 -4.18 12.39
C LEU A 29 -0.48 -5.36 11.43
N ALA A 30 -0.66 -5.15 10.12
CA ALA A 30 -0.28 -6.16 9.13
C ALA A 30 1.21 -6.48 9.16
N LEU A 31 2.07 -5.45 9.29
CA LEU A 31 3.51 -5.62 9.41
C LEU A 31 3.89 -6.38 10.70
N GLU A 32 3.29 -6.03 11.83
CA GLU A 32 3.57 -6.70 13.10
C GLU A 32 3.12 -8.17 13.09
N THR A 33 1.98 -8.44 12.44
CA THR A 33 1.48 -9.80 12.22
C THR A 33 2.50 -10.67 11.48
N ILE A 34 3.10 -10.16 10.40
CA ILE A 34 4.11 -10.92 9.64
C ILE A 34 5.44 -11.04 10.37
N ARG A 35 5.81 -10.04 11.18
CA ARG A 35 7.02 -10.08 12.04
C ARG A 35 6.95 -11.18 13.09
N HIS A 36 5.76 -11.48 13.58
CA HIS A 36 5.53 -12.60 14.50
C HIS A 36 5.35 -13.96 13.80
N GLY A 37 5.56 -14.04 12.48
CA GLY A 37 5.37 -15.28 11.72
C GLY A 37 3.90 -15.69 11.55
N ALA A 38 2.95 -14.84 11.96
CA ALA A 38 1.52 -15.08 11.84
C ALA A 38 0.95 -14.49 10.54
N GLY A 39 1.78 -14.42 9.49
CA GLY A 39 1.41 -13.92 8.19
C GLY A 39 0.19 -14.66 7.63
N ASN A 40 -0.72 -13.91 7.03
CA ASN A 40 -1.92 -14.44 6.44
C ASN A 40 -2.26 -13.66 5.17
N ARG A 41 -3.29 -14.13 4.48
CA ARG A 41 -3.78 -13.52 3.24
C ARG A 41 -4.14 -12.04 3.39
N ALA A 42 -4.77 -11.65 4.51
CA ALA A 42 -5.16 -10.27 4.75
C ALA A 42 -3.94 -9.36 4.92
N SER A 43 -2.94 -9.79 5.70
CA SER A 43 -1.67 -9.07 5.85
C SER A 43 -0.91 -8.97 4.52
N ALA A 44 -0.90 -10.04 3.72
CA ALA A 44 -0.27 -10.04 2.40
C ALA A 44 -0.92 -9.03 1.45
N HIS A 45 -2.26 -9.00 1.38
CA HIS A 45 -2.99 -8.02 0.56
C HIS A 45 -2.78 -6.60 1.04
N CYS A 46 -2.86 -6.35 2.36
CA CYS A 46 -2.63 -5.04 2.93
C CYS A 46 -1.23 -4.51 2.56
N LEU A 47 -0.19 -5.31 2.75
CA LEU A 47 1.18 -4.91 2.45
C LEU A 47 1.44 -4.78 0.95
N ALA A 48 0.78 -5.57 0.10
CA ALA A 48 0.84 -5.39 -1.35
C ALA A 48 0.23 -4.06 -1.80
N GLN A 49 -0.93 -3.68 -1.26
CA GLN A 49 -1.55 -2.38 -1.54
C GLN A 49 -0.64 -1.23 -1.11
N VAL A 50 -0.04 -1.33 0.09
CA VAL A 50 0.91 -0.33 0.59
C VAL A 50 2.13 -0.20 -0.32
N THR A 51 2.75 -1.31 -0.73
CA THR A 51 3.89 -1.28 -1.65
C THR A 51 3.54 -0.58 -2.96
N LEU A 52 2.40 -0.90 -3.58
CA LEU A 52 1.96 -0.26 -4.82
C LEU A 52 1.66 1.23 -4.65
N LEU A 53 1.00 1.63 -3.55
CA LEU A 53 0.73 3.03 -3.25
C LEU A 53 2.03 3.81 -3.05
N THR A 54 2.99 3.25 -2.31
CA THR A 54 4.32 3.83 -2.14
C THR A 54 5.02 4.00 -3.48
N GLY A 55 4.92 3.01 -4.37
CA GLY A 55 5.43 3.09 -5.74
C GLY A 55 4.81 4.24 -6.53
N PHE A 56 3.48 4.34 -6.56
CA PHE A 56 2.78 5.41 -7.29
C PHE A 56 3.09 6.81 -6.75
N LEU A 57 3.16 6.97 -5.43
CA LEU A 57 3.53 8.25 -4.81
C LEU A 57 4.99 8.59 -5.09
N THR A 58 5.89 7.60 -5.08
CA THR A 58 7.30 7.81 -5.43
C THR A 58 7.46 8.25 -6.88
N GLN A 59 6.77 7.59 -7.83
CA GLN A 59 6.76 7.97 -9.25
C GLN A 59 6.19 9.38 -9.48
N ALA A 60 5.26 9.83 -8.62
CA ALA A 60 4.73 11.19 -8.64
C ALA A 60 5.67 12.24 -8.00
N GLY A 61 6.86 11.84 -7.54
CA GLY A 61 7.86 12.72 -6.95
C GLY A 61 7.71 12.92 -5.43
N HIS A 62 6.90 12.09 -4.76
CA HIS A 62 6.68 12.17 -3.31
C HIS A 62 7.49 11.15 -2.51
N GLY A 63 8.35 10.38 -3.16
CA GLY A 63 9.11 9.30 -2.52
C GLY A 63 10.59 9.58 -2.35
N LEU A 64 11.19 8.95 -1.34
CA LEU A 64 12.63 8.98 -1.07
C LEU A 64 13.34 7.66 -1.42
N LEU A 65 12.57 6.61 -1.74
CA LEU A 65 13.12 5.30 -2.07
C LEU A 65 13.54 5.22 -3.53
N GLU A 66 14.59 4.44 -3.79
CA GLU A 66 15.03 4.16 -5.15
C GLU A 66 14.02 3.30 -5.92
N THR A 67 13.74 3.63 -7.18
CA THR A 67 12.82 2.86 -8.03
C THR A 67 13.23 1.38 -8.13
N LYS A 68 14.53 1.08 -8.21
CA LYS A 68 15.02 -0.31 -8.27
C LYS A 68 14.70 -1.11 -7.01
N PHE A 69 14.71 -0.45 -5.85
CA PHE A 69 14.31 -1.08 -4.59
C PHE A 69 12.81 -1.38 -4.61
N LEU A 70 11.98 -0.42 -5.02
CA LEU A 70 10.54 -0.60 -5.16
C LEU A 70 10.20 -1.76 -6.11
N ASP A 71 10.79 -1.78 -7.31
CA ASP A 71 10.59 -2.85 -8.30
C ASP A 71 11.02 -4.24 -7.78
N SER A 72 12.04 -4.29 -6.91
CA SER A 72 12.48 -5.52 -6.27
C SER A 72 11.47 -6.03 -5.23
N VAL A 73 10.95 -5.12 -4.39
CA VAL A 73 9.96 -5.48 -3.37
C VAL A 73 8.61 -5.84 -4.00
N GLU A 74 8.17 -5.10 -5.02
CA GLU A 74 6.95 -5.41 -5.78
C GLU A 74 6.99 -6.82 -6.38
N ARG A 75 8.13 -7.25 -6.94
CA ARG A 75 8.30 -8.61 -7.45
C ARG A 75 8.24 -9.66 -6.34
N GLN A 76 8.94 -9.46 -5.22
CA GLN A 76 8.89 -10.40 -4.10
C GLN A 76 7.49 -10.54 -3.49
N VAL A 77 6.75 -9.43 -3.38
CA VAL A 77 5.36 -9.44 -2.92
C VAL A 77 4.46 -10.13 -3.94
N SER A 78 4.68 -9.91 -5.24
CA SER A 78 3.98 -10.63 -6.30
C SER A 78 4.20 -12.15 -6.19
N ASP A 79 5.44 -12.59 -6.04
CA ASP A 79 5.77 -14.01 -5.91
C ASP A 79 5.14 -14.63 -4.64
N LEU A 80 5.14 -13.89 -3.53
CA LEU A 80 4.44 -14.26 -2.30
C LEU A 80 2.93 -14.44 -2.51
N LEU A 81 2.29 -13.49 -3.21
CA LEU A 81 0.85 -13.55 -3.48
C LEU A 81 0.49 -14.75 -4.37
N ASP A 82 1.31 -15.06 -5.37
CA ASP A 82 1.09 -16.23 -6.22
C ASP A 82 1.30 -17.52 -5.43
N HIS A 83 2.38 -17.62 -4.65
CA HIS A 83 2.61 -18.77 -3.78
C HIS A 83 1.45 -18.98 -2.81
N GLY A 84 1.05 -17.96 -2.04
CA GLY A 84 -0.03 -18.09 -1.06
C GLY A 84 -1.40 -18.37 -1.67
N ARG A 85 -1.65 -17.96 -2.91
CA ARG A 85 -2.84 -18.38 -3.66
C ARG A 85 -2.78 -19.86 -4.02
N ASP A 86 -1.63 -20.33 -4.47
CA ASP A 86 -1.48 -21.68 -5.04
C ASP A 86 -1.28 -22.74 -3.95
N SER A 87 -0.63 -22.41 -2.82
CA SER A 87 -0.36 -23.30 -1.69
C SER A 87 -1.27 -23.11 -0.48
N GLY A 88 -1.86 -21.92 -0.31
CA GLY A 88 -2.54 -21.52 0.91
C GLY A 88 -1.60 -21.09 2.05
N GLU A 89 -0.28 -21.14 1.84
CA GLU A 89 0.74 -20.80 2.83
C GLU A 89 1.22 -19.37 2.68
N TRP A 90 1.24 -18.61 3.78
CA TRP A 90 1.59 -17.19 3.80
C TRP A 90 2.89 -16.96 4.56
N LEU A 91 3.99 -17.38 3.96
CA LEU A 91 5.32 -17.30 4.55
C LEU A 91 6.05 -16.05 4.06
N PHE A 92 6.46 -15.20 5.00
CA PHE A 92 7.21 -13.98 4.70
C PHE A 92 8.69 -14.22 5.09
N PRO A 93 9.60 -14.39 4.10
CA PRO A 93 11.01 -14.51 4.40
C PRO A 93 11.51 -13.27 5.14
N GLN A 94 12.43 -13.46 6.08
CA GLN A 94 13.00 -12.35 6.88
C GLN A 94 13.51 -11.16 6.03
N PRO A 95 14.21 -11.37 4.89
CA PRO A 95 14.59 -10.25 4.03
C PRO A 95 13.41 -9.46 3.45
N LEU A 96 12.29 -10.13 3.17
CA LEU A 96 11.07 -9.47 2.69
C LEU A 96 10.40 -8.68 3.83
N VAL A 97 10.39 -9.19 5.06
CA VAL A 97 9.89 -8.47 6.24
C VAL A 97 10.67 -7.17 6.49
N GLU A 98 11.99 -7.22 6.33
CA GLU A 98 12.87 -6.06 6.46
C GLU A 98 12.60 -5.04 5.35
N ALA A 99 12.48 -5.48 4.10
CA ALA A 99 12.16 -4.61 2.99
C ALA A 99 10.77 -3.96 3.15
N LEU A 100 9.75 -4.73 3.57
CA LEU A 100 8.41 -4.23 3.84
C LEU A 100 8.38 -3.24 5.02
N THR A 101 9.26 -3.38 6.00
CA THR A 101 9.43 -2.38 7.07
C THR A 101 9.85 -1.03 6.49
N VAL A 102 10.79 -1.02 5.55
CA VAL A 102 11.24 0.22 4.86
C VAL A 102 10.10 0.83 4.06
N ILE A 103 9.36 0.03 3.30
CA ILE A 103 8.18 0.47 2.53
C ILE A 103 7.11 1.09 3.44
N VAL A 104 6.79 0.44 4.55
CA VAL A 104 5.78 0.90 5.51
C VAL A 104 6.17 2.23 6.15
N ASN A 105 7.45 2.39 6.53
CA ASN A 105 7.95 3.64 7.08
C ASN A 105 7.89 4.78 6.06
N GLU A 106 8.26 4.50 4.80
CA GLU A 106 8.15 5.48 3.74
C GLU A 106 6.69 5.84 3.45
N HIS A 107 5.78 4.87 3.44
CA HIS A 107 4.36 5.15 3.22
C HIS A 107 3.76 6.03 4.33
N ASP A 108 4.12 5.76 5.60
CA ASP A 108 3.69 6.59 6.73
C ASP A 108 4.17 8.04 6.59
N ARG A 109 5.42 8.24 6.15
CA ARG A 109 5.96 9.57 5.83
C ARG A 109 5.17 10.22 4.70
N GLN A 110 4.96 9.50 3.60
CA GLN A 110 4.20 9.99 2.45
C GLN A 110 2.78 10.42 2.84
N LEU A 111 2.07 9.65 3.67
CA LEU A 111 0.73 10.02 4.13
C LEU A 111 0.70 11.32 4.95
N ARG A 112 1.75 11.58 5.74
CA ARG A 112 1.86 12.80 6.57
C ARG A 112 2.24 14.04 5.75
N GLU A 113 3.10 13.87 4.76
CA GLU A 113 3.74 14.99 4.05
C GLU A 113 3.11 15.28 2.68
N THR A 114 2.42 14.32 2.08
CA THR A 114 1.85 14.45 0.73
C THR A 114 0.49 15.12 0.76
N ARG A 115 0.21 15.93 -0.26
CA ARG A 115 -1.10 16.56 -0.46
C ARG A 115 -2.16 15.50 -0.76
N LEU A 116 -3.37 15.69 -0.23
CA LEU A 116 -4.47 14.74 -0.39
C LEU A 116 -4.75 14.38 -1.86
N GLN A 117 -4.63 15.34 -2.79
CA GLN A 117 -4.80 15.10 -4.23
C GLN A 117 -3.90 13.97 -4.77
N ALA A 118 -2.62 13.93 -4.39
CA ALA A 118 -1.70 12.91 -4.88
C ALA A 118 -2.00 11.53 -4.27
N ILE A 119 -2.44 11.49 -3.01
CA ILE A 119 -2.91 10.26 -2.36
C ILE A 119 -4.16 9.73 -3.09
N VAL A 120 -5.14 10.59 -3.38
CA VAL A 120 -6.35 10.21 -4.12
C VAL A 120 -6.02 9.69 -5.52
N GLU A 121 -5.07 10.32 -6.22
CA GLU A 121 -4.67 9.86 -7.55
C GLU A 121 -3.94 8.52 -7.51
N ALA A 122 -3.06 8.30 -6.53
CA ALA A 122 -2.42 7.00 -6.30
C ALA A 122 -3.47 5.90 -6.01
N SER A 123 -4.46 6.18 -5.16
CA SER A 123 -5.56 5.26 -4.87
C SER A 123 -6.40 4.95 -6.10
N ARG A 124 -6.73 5.94 -6.95
CA ARG A 124 -7.43 5.70 -8.22
C ARG A 124 -6.63 4.82 -9.18
N ARG A 125 -5.31 5.02 -9.24
CA ARG A 125 -4.41 4.17 -10.04
C ARG A 125 -4.44 2.73 -9.55
N LEU A 126 -4.40 2.53 -8.22
CA LEU A 126 -4.54 1.22 -7.61
C LEU A 126 -5.89 0.58 -7.97
N ASP A 127 -7.00 1.28 -7.78
CA ASP A 127 -8.34 0.79 -8.13
C ASP A 127 -8.43 0.39 -9.60
N LYS A 128 -7.86 1.21 -10.50
CA LYS A 128 -7.82 0.89 -11.92
C LYS A 128 -7.02 -0.38 -12.18
N LEU A 129 -5.85 -0.54 -11.56
CA LEU A 129 -5.02 -1.74 -11.68
C LEU A 129 -5.76 -2.99 -11.20
N ILE A 130 -6.45 -2.91 -10.06
CA ILE A 130 -7.26 -4.00 -9.51
C ILE A 130 -8.39 -4.36 -10.49
N ARG A 131 -9.02 -3.38 -11.14
CA ARG A 131 -10.11 -3.62 -12.11
C ARG A 131 -9.64 -4.12 -13.47
N SER A 132 -8.47 -3.66 -13.95
CA SER A 132 -7.97 -3.95 -15.31
C SER A 132 -7.10 -5.19 -15.41
N SER A 133 -6.55 -5.66 -14.29
CA SER A 133 -5.63 -6.78 -14.26
C SER A 133 -6.36 -8.07 -13.84
N PRO A 134 -5.90 -9.27 -14.25
CA PRO A 134 -6.15 -10.48 -13.48
C PRO A 134 -5.59 -10.40 -12.05
N ALA A 135 -4.93 -9.30 -11.65
CA ALA A 135 -4.72 -8.95 -10.24
C ALA A 135 -6.04 -8.83 -9.46
N LYS A 136 -7.19 -8.61 -10.12
CA LYS A 136 -8.50 -8.90 -9.51
C LYS A 136 -8.50 -10.31 -8.93
N GLN A 137 -8.08 -11.33 -9.67
CA GLN A 137 -7.98 -12.71 -9.20
C GLN A 137 -6.89 -12.91 -8.13
N ARG A 138 -5.80 -12.15 -8.19
CA ARG A 138 -4.71 -12.17 -7.18
C ARG A 138 -5.11 -11.50 -5.86
N LEU A 139 -6.04 -10.54 -5.88
CA LEU A 139 -6.51 -9.79 -4.71
C LEU A 139 -7.94 -10.18 -4.26
N ALA A 140 -8.76 -10.72 -5.16
CA ALA A 140 -10.20 -10.97 -4.99
C ALA A 140 -10.57 -12.42 -4.67
N GLY A 141 -9.73 -13.16 -3.94
CA GLY A 141 -10.29 -14.22 -3.07
C GLY A 141 -11.16 -13.65 -1.93
N PHE A 142 -11.65 -12.41 -2.03
CA PHE A 142 -12.28 -11.64 -0.95
C PHE A 142 -13.64 -12.21 -0.50
N ASP A 143 -14.22 -13.15 -1.25
CA ASP A 143 -15.49 -13.77 -0.89
C ASP A 143 -15.46 -15.29 -1.12
N SER A 144 -15.08 -16.05 -0.09
CA SER A 144 -15.60 -17.38 0.29
C SER A 144 -14.95 -17.84 1.59
#